data_AF-A0A2E3XZ13-F1
#
_entry.id   AF-A0A2E3XZ13-F1
#
_cell.length_a   1.000
_cell.length_b   1.000
_cell.length_c   1.000
_cell.angle_alpha   90.00
_cell.angle_beta   90.00
_cell.angle_gamma   90.00
#
_symmetry.space_group_name_H-M   'P 1'
#
loop_
_entity.id
_entity.type
_entity.pdbx_description
1 polymer ?
#
loop_
_entity_poly.entity_id
_entity_poly.type
_entity_poly.pdbx_seq_one_letter_code
_entity_poly.pdbx_strand_id
1 'polypeptide(L)' 'MQSTVQGHLQTQAYCEYTVGRNFKIFGMQIGCGIDFSSYAMAYAKAGKKPAVGCGVIINGETAINCMMEL' A
#
# COMPACT_ATOMS: atom_id res chain seq x y z
N MET A 1 -5.60 19.30 2.79
CA MET A 1 -4.98 17.99 2.55
C MET A 1 -6.08 16.95 2.38
N GLN A 2 -5.84 15.90 1.59
CA GLN A 2 -6.82 14.84 1.31
C GLN A 2 -6.20 13.48 1.65
N SER A 3 -7.03 12.53 2.07
CA SER A 3 -6.59 11.14 2.23
C SER A 3 -6.23 10.55 0.85
N THR A 4 -5.13 9.82 0.77
CA THR A 4 -4.58 9.31 -0.49
C THR A 4 -4.23 7.84 -0.38
N VAL A 5 -4.57 7.08 -1.42
CA VAL A 5 -4.15 5.69 -1.59
C VAL A 5 -3.15 5.64 -2.74
N GLN A 6 -2.02 4.99 -2.50
CA GLN A 6 -0.93 4.83 -3.46
C GLN A 6 -0.62 3.34 -3.61
N GLY A 7 -0.26 2.92 -4.82
CA GLY A 7 0.60 1.75 -5.06
C GLY A 7 1.97 2.24 -5.54
N HIS A 8 2.95 1.35 -5.74
CA HIS A 8 4.22 1.54 -6.47
C HIS A 8 5.40 0.95 -5.69
N LEU A 9 5.48 1.22 -4.39
CA LEU A 9 6.55 0.69 -3.55
C LEU A 9 6.26 -0.77 -3.22
N GLN A 10 6.72 -1.65 -4.11
CA GLN A 10 6.38 -3.07 -4.12
C GLN A 10 6.71 -3.79 -2.81
N THR A 11 7.65 -3.31 -2.00
CA THR A 11 8.09 -3.95 -0.75
C THR A 11 7.49 -3.33 0.51
N GLN A 12 6.58 -2.36 0.36
CA GLN A 12 6.00 -1.61 1.48
C GLN A 12 4.49 -1.72 1.47
N ALA A 13 3.92 -1.82 2.67
CA ALA A 13 2.49 -1.77 2.90
C ALA A 13 2.25 -1.10 4.24
N TYR A 14 1.53 0.03 4.26
CA TYR A 14 1.27 0.79 5.48
C TYR A 14 -0.01 1.62 5.37
N CYS A 15 -0.54 1.98 6.55
CA CYS A 15 -1.56 3.01 6.73
C CYS A 15 -1.03 4.01 7.77
N GLU A 16 -0.74 5.23 7.35
CA GLU A 16 -0.27 6.30 8.22
C GLU A 16 -1.33 7.38 8.34
N TYR A 17 -1.47 7.96 9.54
CA TYR A 17 -2.43 9.02 9.80
C TYR A 17 -1.70 10.31 10.16
N THR A 18 -2.06 11.38 9.46
CA THR A 18 -1.68 12.74 9.86
C THR A 18 -2.86 13.38 10.57
N VAL A 19 -2.63 13.82 11.81
CA VAL A 19 -3.64 14.44 12.66
C VAL A 19 -3.29 15.91 12.87
N GLY A 20 -4.22 16.79 12.53
CA GLY A 20 -4.16 18.21 12.87
C GLY A 20 -5.25 18.59 13.85
N ARG A 21 -5.33 19.88 14.20
CA ARG A 21 -6.34 20.38 15.15
C ARG A 21 -7.79 20.08 14.74
N ASN A 22 -8.09 20.13 13.44
CA ASN A 22 -9.45 20.00 12.89
C ASN A 22 -9.59 18.91 11.81
N PHE A 23 -8.55 18.10 11.58
CA PHE A 23 -8.57 17.10 10.52
C PHE A 23 -7.79 15.86 10.93
N LYS A 24 -8.19 14.74 10.35
CA LYS A 24 -7.48 13.46 10.38
C LYS A 24 -7.55 12.91 8.96
N ILE A 25 -6.40 12.70 8.34
CA ILE A 25 -6.28 12.15 6.98
C ILE A 25 -5.38 10.93 7.01
N PHE A 26 -5.59 9.99 6.10
CA PHE A 26 -4.74 8.82 5.95
C PHE A 26 -3.94 8.86 4.66
N GLY A 27 -2.72 8.34 4.72
CA GLY A 27 -1.94 7.89 3.58
C GLY A 27 -1.84 6.36 3.62
N MET A 28 -2.25 5.68 2.55
CA MET A 28 -2.16 4.22 2.46
C MET A 28 -1.28 3.81 1.28
N GLN A 29 -0.23 3.03 1.55
CA GLN A 29 0.50 2.28 0.53
C GLN A 29 -0.07 0.86 0.49
N ILE A 30 -0.67 0.48 -0.64
CA ILE A 30 -1.22 -0.86 -0.82
C ILE A 30 -0.25 -1.77 -1.57
N GLY A 31 -0.08 -2.99 -1.05
CA GLY A 31 0.66 -4.05 -1.74
C GLY A 31 -0.13 -4.52 -2.95
N CYS A 32 0.48 -4.50 -4.13
CA CYS A 32 -0.14 -4.96 -5.38
C CYS A 32 0.54 -6.26 -5.84
N GLY A 33 -0.29 -7.25 -6.20
CA GLY A 33 0.20 -8.48 -6.80
C GLY A 33 0.88 -8.20 -8.13
N ILE A 34 2.15 -8.60 -8.25
CA ILE A 34 2.90 -8.57 -9.51
C ILE A 34 3.46 -9.96 -9.78
N ASP A 35 3.66 -10.28 -11.06
CA ASP A 35 4.50 -11.40 -11.44
C ASP A 35 5.97 -10.98 -11.34
N PHE A 36 6.60 -11.34 -10.22
CA PHE A 36 8.01 -11.05 -9.93
C PHE A 36 8.97 -11.76 -10.91
N SER A 37 8.52 -12.82 -11.59
CA SER A 37 9.33 -13.57 -12.55
C SER A 37 9.27 -13.00 -13.97
N SER A 38 8.31 -12.09 -14.23
CA SER A 38 8.11 -11.49 -15.55
C SER A 38 9.33 -10.68 -16.02
N TYR A 39 9.56 -10.66 -17.34
CA TYR A 39 10.65 -9.88 -17.93
C TYR A 39 10.56 -8.38 -17.59
N ALA A 40 9.33 -7.84 -17.50
CA ALA A 40 9.10 -6.44 -17.12
C ALA A 40 9.62 -6.11 -15.71
N MET A 41 9.71 -7.09 -14.81
CA MET A 41 10.22 -6.94 -13.44
C MET A 41 11.68 -7.39 -13.30
N ALA A 42 12.37 -7.71 -14.41
CA ALA A 42 13.76 -8.19 -14.37
C ALA A 42 14.73 -7.19 -13.72
N TYR A 43 14.46 -5.88 -13.80
CA TYR A 43 15.26 -4.84 -13.15
C TYR A 43 15.27 -4.96 -11.61
N ALA A 44 14.23 -5.57 -11.02
CA ALA A 44 14.06 -5.79 -9.59
C ALA A 44 14.19 -7.27 -9.20
N LYS A 45 14.73 -8.13 -10.07
CA LYS A 45 14.76 -9.60 -9.89
C LYS A 45 15.54 -10.08 -8.67
N ALA A 46 16.54 -9.32 -8.22
CA ALA A 46 17.28 -9.58 -6.97
C ALA A 46 16.68 -8.86 -5.75
N GLY A 47 15.55 -8.19 -5.91
CA GLY A 47 14.84 -7.44 -4.88
C GLY A 47 14.12 -8.33 -3.88
N LYS A 48 13.56 -7.70 -2.85
CA LYS A 48 12.75 -8.38 -1.82
C LYS A 48 11.39 -8.78 -2.38
N LYS A 49 10.76 -9.79 -1.77
CA LYS A 49 9.41 -10.24 -2.11
C LYS A 49 8.41 -9.07 -2.03
N PRO A 50 7.60 -8.83 -3.07
CA PRO A 50 6.57 -7.80 -3.04
C PRO A 50 5.50 -8.06 -1.98
N ALA A 51 5.03 -7.00 -1.35
CA ALA A 51 3.86 -6.98 -0.50
C ALA A 51 2.59 -7.16 -1.34
N VAL A 52 1.69 -8.03 -0.89
CA VAL A 52 0.37 -8.23 -1.51
C VAL A 52 -0.69 -8.06 -0.44
N GLY A 53 -1.72 -7.27 -0.75
CA GLY A 53 -2.79 -6.99 0.19
C GLY A 53 -4.03 -6.43 -0.47
N CYS A 54 -5.06 -6.23 0.34
CA CYS A 54 -6.30 -5.55 -0.05
C CYS A 54 -6.51 -4.32 0.85
N GLY A 55 -6.67 -3.16 0.23
CA GLY A 55 -6.95 -1.92 0.94
C GLY A 55 -8.46 -1.76 1.13
N VAL A 56 -8.90 -1.62 2.38
CA VAL A 56 -10.30 -1.39 2.74
C VAL A 56 -10.44 -0.01 3.36
N ILE A 57 -11.33 0.82 2.78
CA ILE A 57 -11.66 2.14 3.31
C ILE A 57 -13.11 2.15 3.74
N ILE A 58 -13.34 2.29 5.04
CA ILE A 58 -14.69 2.35 5.63
C ILE A 58 -15.11 3.80 5.73
N ASN A 59 -16.25 4.14 5.11
CA ASN A 59 -16.86 5.47 5.11
C ASN A 59 -15.94 6.63 4.69
N GLY A 60 -14.86 6.34 3.94
CA GLY A 60 -13.88 7.36 3.54
C GLY A 60 -12.92 7.82 4.65
N GLU A 61 -12.95 7.22 5.84
CA GLU A 61 -12.21 7.72 7.02
C GLU A 61 -11.24 6.73 7.64
N THR A 62 -11.58 5.44 7.61
CA THR A 62 -10.80 4.39 8.26
C THR A 62 -10.18 3.49 7.19
N ALA A 63 -8.87 3.58 7.04
CA ALA A 63 -8.09 2.77 6.12
C ALA A 63 -7.48 1.56 6.85
N ILE A 64 -7.69 0.38 6.28
CA ILE A 64 -7.15 -0.90 6.74
C ILE A 64 -6.40 -1.55 5.58
N ASN A 65 -5.18 -2.01 5.85
CA ASN A 65 -4.40 -2.78 4.88
C ASN A 65 -4.44 -4.26 5.28
N CYS A 66 -5.23 -5.06 4.56
CA CYS A 66 -5.38 -6.48 4.79
C CYS A 66 -4.26 -7.22 4.04
N MET A 67 -3.19 -7.57 4.74
CA MET A 67 -2.05 -8.30 4.17
C MET A 67 -2.41 -9.74 3.83
N MET A 68 -1.97 -10.23 2.67
CA MET A 68 -2.10 -11.64 2.31
C MET A 68 -0.99 -12.48 2.95
N GLU A 69 -1.25 -13.79 3.11
CA GLU A 69 -0.23 -14.76 3.48
C GLU A 69 0.82 -14.89 2.36
N LEU A 70 2.10 -14.98 2.72
CA LEU A 70 3.23 -14.93 1.80
C LEU A 70 3.97 -16.26 1.74
#